data_AF-A0A0F7FBY0-F1
#
_entry.id   AF-A0A0F7FBY0-F1
#
_cell.length_a   1.000
_cell.length_b   1.000
_cell.length_c   1.000
_cell.angle_alpha   90.00
_cell.angle_beta   90.00
_cell.angle_gamma   90.00
#
_symmetry.space_group_name_H-M   'P 1'
#
loop_
_entity.id
_entity.type
_entity.pdbx_description
1 polymer ?
#
loop_
_entity_poly.entity_id
_entity_poly.type
_entity_poly.pdbx_seq_one_letter_code
_entity_poly.pdbx_strand_id
1 'polypeptide(L)'
;MTVQKSKQMLNLQFNQQSLFVPFRDLVDGLKVNGTWDQKRQMLIVTDESLKKTPTFINIEEFDRTAVYDQEAFFPLSYTFESKKEKNTYSMSLTVTAKNISGKDIPAGDEYLHPLYLYSSGAFSYDRKKANPEVKKDEVITRTWKRTELESFQYILFEGITGEDYTIDLP
;
A
#
# COMPACT_ATOMS: atom_id res chain seq x y z
N MET A 1 35.61 23.84 -33.31
CA MET A 1 34.69 22.71 -33.05
C MET A 1 33.89 23.05 -31.80
N THR A 2 32.61 23.39 -31.95
CA THR A 2 31.76 23.77 -30.81
C THR A 2 30.56 22.84 -30.79
N VAL A 3 30.44 22.04 -29.72
CA VAL A 3 29.34 21.10 -29.51
C VAL A 3 28.16 21.87 -28.94
N GLN A 4 27.06 21.93 -29.69
CA GLN A 4 25.80 22.51 -29.26
C GLN A 4 25.00 21.44 -28.51
N LYS A 5 24.94 21.53 -27.18
CA LYS A 5 24.06 20.68 -26.37
C LYS A 5 22.61 21.12 -26.57
N SER A 6 21.78 20.27 -27.16
CA SER A 6 20.34 20.46 -27.23
C SER A 6 19.72 20.37 -25.83
N LYS A 7 19.08 21.46 -25.40
CA LYS A 7 18.28 21.52 -24.18
C LYS A 7 16.91 20.94 -24.55
N GLN A 8 16.63 19.69 -24.16
CA GLN A 8 15.27 19.15 -24.26
C GLN A 8 14.36 19.99 -23.35
N MET A 9 13.44 20.74 -23.94
CA MET A 9 12.36 21.40 -23.21
C MET A 9 11.30 20.37 -22.86
N LEU A 10 11.02 20.20 -21.57
CA LEU A 10 9.87 19.44 -21.10
C LEU A 10 8.60 20.13 -21.64
N ASN A 11 7.89 19.46 -22.54
CA ASN A 11 6.61 19.93 -23.07
C ASN A 11 5.50 19.49 -22.10
N LEU A 12 5.44 20.11 -20.94
CA LEU A 12 4.39 19.85 -19.94
C LEU A 12 3.13 20.63 -20.36
N GLN A 13 2.15 19.94 -20.92
CA GLN A 13 0.82 20.52 -21.16
C GLN A 13 0.04 20.54 -19.84
N PHE A 14 0.09 21.65 -19.13
CA PHE A 14 -0.82 21.92 -18.01
C PHE A 14 -2.12 22.52 -18.57
N ASN A 15 -3.26 21.88 -18.34
CA ASN A 15 -4.55 22.54 -18.55
C ASN A 15 -4.62 23.77 -17.65
N GLN A 16 -5.19 24.87 -18.15
CA GLN A 16 -5.18 26.23 -17.55
C GLN A 16 -5.84 26.36 -16.15
N GLN A 17 -6.20 25.25 -15.50
CA GLN A 17 -6.76 25.17 -14.14
C GLN A 17 -6.00 24.17 -13.26
N SER A 18 -4.71 23.97 -13.49
CA SER A 18 -3.91 23.06 -12.66
C SER A 18 -3.65 23.69 -11.29
N LEU A 19 -4.18 23.06 -10.23
CA LEU A 19 -3.86 23.40 -8.85
C LEU A 19 -2.60 22.65 -8.42
N PHE A 20 -1.61 23.39 -7.92
CA PHE A 20 -0.41 22.82 -7.34
C PHE A 20 -0.57 22.85 -5.82
N VAL A 21 -0.82 21.69 -5.23
CA VAL A 21 -0.93 21.53 -3.79
C VAL A 21 0.30 20.77 -3.31
N PRO A 22 1.19 21.38 -2.49
CA PRO A 22 2.27 20.65 -1.87
C PRO A 22 1.68 19.55 -0.99
N PHE A 23 2.13 18.31 -1.22
CA PHE A 23 1.56 17.15 -0.53
C PHE A 23 1.64 17.28 1.00
N ARG A 24 2.72 17.88 1.54
CA ARG A 24 2.84 18.15 2.98
C ARG A 24 1.72 19.05 3.49
N ASP A 25 1.44 20.15 2.79
CA ASP A 25 0.38 21.08 3.17
C ASP A 25 -1.01 20.44 3.07
N LEU A 26 -1.21 19.53 2.10
CA LEU A 26 -2.43 18.73 2.00
C LEU A 26 -2.61 17.83 3.23
N VAL A 27 -1.57 17.07 3.61
CA VAL A 27 -1.62 16.16 4.77
C VAL A 27 -1.83 16.92 6.07
N ASP A 28 -1.07 18.01 6.28
CA ASP A 28 -1.22 18.88 7.45
C ASP A 28 -2.63 19.49 7.52
N GLY A 29 -3.18 19.91 6.38
CA GLY A 29 -4.54 20.44 6.26
C GLY A 29 -5.64 19.42 6.53
N LEU A 30 -5.41 18.15 6.17
CA LEU A 30 -6.31 17.03 6.50
C LEU A 30 -6.26 16.65 7.99
N LYS A 31 -5.37 17.26 8.78
CA LYS A 31 -5.14 16.98 10.21
C LYS A 31 -4.85 15.50 10.49
N VAL A 32 -4.27 14.81 9.51
CA VAL A 32 -3.79 13.44 9.69
C VAL A 32 -2.45 13.54 10.42
N ASN A 33 -2.39 13.02 11.64
CA ASN A 33 -1.16 13.00 12.42
C ASN A 33 -0.23 11.89 11.90
N GLY A 34 0.52 12.21 10.84
CA GLY A 34 1.43 11.33 10.16
C GLY A 34 2.67 12.06 9.64
N THR A 35 3.74 11.30 9.39
CA THR A 35 5.00 11.83 8.87
C THR A 35 5.21 11.38 7.43
N TRP A 36 5.41 12.34 6.52
CA TRP A 36 5.83 12.03 5.16
C TRP A 36 7.30 11.58 5.13
N ASP A 37 7.54 10.36 4.67
CA ASP A 37 8.88 9.82 4.42
C ASP A 37 9.27 10.04 2.96
N GLN A 38 10.09 11.07 2.71
CA GLN A 38 10.55 11.41 1.36
C GLN A 38 11.40 10.31 0.72
N LYS A 39 12.16 9.53 1.49
CA LYS A 39 13.01 8.48 0.91
C LYS A 39 12.15 7.34 0.35
N ARG A 40 11.06 7.03 1.05
CA ARG A 40 10.18 5.91 0.72
C ARG A 40 8.96 6.32 -0.09
N GLN A 41 8.69 7.62 -0.18
CA GLN A 41 7.49 8.20 -0.80
C GLN A 41 6.21 7.65 -0.17
N MET A 42 6.17 7.58 1.16
CA MET A 42 5.03 7.08 1.93
C MET A 42 4.65 8.04 3.04
N LEU A 43 3.35 8.17 3.30
CA LEU A 43 2.85 8.80 4.52
C LEU A 43 2.76 7.74 5.61
N ILE A 44 3.54 7.88 6.68
CA ILE A 44 3.50 7.00 7.83
C ILE A 44 2.56 7.62 8.85
N VAL A 45 1.40 6.99 9.07
CA VAL A 45 0.45 7.46 10.09
C VAL A 45 0.62 6.63 11.35
N THR A 46 0.85 7.28 12.48
CA THR A 46 1.00 6.63 13.79
C THR A 46 -0.15 6.98 14.74
N ASP A 47 -1.18 7.66 14.23
CA ASP A 47 -2.33 8.09 15.02
C ASP A 47 -3.40 6.99 15.08
N GLU A 48 -3.58 6.42 16.27
CA GLU A 48 -4.63 5.44 16.55
C GLU A 48 -6.05 6.00 16.32
N SER A 49 -6.23 7.33 16.27
CA SER A 49 -7.53 7.94 16.00
C SER A 49 -8.08 7.56 14.62
N LEU A 50 -7.20 7.27 13.64
CA LEU A 50 -7.64 6.81 12.31
C LEU A 50 -8.38 5.47 12.36
N LYS A 51 -7.97 4.56 13.24
CA LYS A 51 -8.65 3.26 13.43
C LYS A 51 -10.10 3.43 13.89
N LYS A 52 -10.44 4.57 14.50
CA LYS A 52 -11.79 4.89 14.98
C LYS A 52 -12.67 5.58 13.93
N THR A 53 -12.14 5.84 12.74
CA THR A 53 -12.94 6.42 11.66
C THR A 53 -13.88 5.35 11.07
N PRO A 54 -15.09 5.73 10.60
CA PRO A 54 -16.02 4.75 10.02
C PRO A 54 -15.41 3.92 8.89
N THR A 55 -14.51 4.49 8.10
CA THR A 55 -13.80 3.78 7.03
C THR A 55 -12.98 2.62 7.58
N PHE A 56 -12.14 2.86 8.61
CA PHE A 56 -11.29 1.82 9.20
C PHE A 56 -12.08 0.80 10.01
N ILE A 57 -13.12 1.22 10.73
CA ILE A 57 -14.00 0.29 11.45
C ILE A 57 -14.65 -0.70 10.47
N ASN A 58 -15.20 -0.20 9.36
CA ASN A 58 -15.79 -1.07 8.34
C ASN A 58 -14.75 -2.02 7.76
N ILE A 59 -13.53 -1.56 7.50
CA ILE A 59 -12.42 -2.40 7.03
C ILE A 59 -12.15 -3.54 8.02
N GLU A 60 -11.92 -3.24 9.30
CA GLU A 60 -11.62 -4.24 10.33
C GLU A 60 -12.76 -5.27 10.49
N GLU A 61 -14.02 -4.87 10.31
CA GLU A 61 -15.16 -5.80 10.38
C GLU A 61 -15.18 -6.85 9.25
N PHE A 62 -14.70 -6.49 8.05
CA PHE A 62 -14.62 -7.38 6.89
C PHE A 62 -13.29 -8.14 6.81
N ASP A 63 -12.26 -7.68 7.52
CA ASP A 63 -10.89 -8.22 7.49
C ASP A 63 -10.59 -9.04 8.75
N ARG A 64 -11.29 -10.18 8.89
CA ARG A 64 -11.15 -11.07 10.05
C ARG A 64 -9.88 -11.93 9.95
N THR A 65 -8.72 -11.29 10.06
CA THR A 65 -7.43 -11.96 10.15
C THR A 65 -7.07 -12.23 11.62
N ALA A 66 -6.53 -13.40 11.93
CA ALA A 66 -5.93 -13.64 13.24
C ALA A 66 -4.52 -13.08 13.26
N VAL A 67 -4.38 -11.89 13.87
CA VAL A 67 -3.11 -11.19 13.94
C VAL A 67 -2.29 -11.68 15.13
N TYR A 68 -1.11 -12.24 14.87
CA TYR A 68 -0.14 -12.67 15.88
C TYR A 68 0.82 -11.56 16.30
N ASP A 69 1.13 -10.64 15.38
CA ASP A 69 2.00 -9.48 15.62
C ASP A 69 1.57 -8.33 14.69
N GLN A 70 1.24 -7.17 15.24
CA GLN A 70 0.77 -6.00 14.48
C GLN A 70 1.92 -5.19 13.85
N GLU A 71 3.18 -5.46 14.20
CA GLU A 71 4.35 -4.68 13.77
C GLU A 71 5.50 -5.57 13.28
N ALA A 72 5.17 -6.62 12.53
CA ALA A 72 6.16 -7.59 12.06
C ALA A 72 6.98 -7.10 10.87
N PHE A 73 6.41 -6.25 10.02
CA PHE A 73 7.04 -5.79 8.79
C PHE A 73 7.02 -4.28 8.63
N PHE A 74 8.12 -3.75 8.12
CA PHE A 74 8.23 -2.34 7.76
C PHE A 74 8.46 -2.18 6.25
N PRO A 75 7.57 -1.48 5.52
CA PRO A 75 7.74 -1.23 4.10
C PRO A 75 8.96 -0.35 3.82
N LEU A 76 9.79 -0.78 2.87
CA LEU A 76 10.97 -0.04 2.44
C LEU A 76 10.72 0.70 1.13
N SER A 77 9.97 0.10 0.21
CA SER A 77 9.59 0.69 -1.06
C SER A 77 8.38 -0.03 -1.65
N TYR A 78 7.73 0.63 -2.61
CA TYR A 78 6.70 0.02 -3.42
C TYR A 78 6.81 0.49 -4.87
N THR A 79 6.28 -0.32 -5.78
CA THR A 79 5.94 0.09 -7.14
C THR A 79 4.47 -0.24 -7.37
N PHE A 80 3.74 0.70 -7.93
CA PHE A 80 2.34 0.50 -8.25
C PHE A 80 2.07 0.89 -9.69
N GLU A 81 1.48 -0.04 -10.44
CA GLU A 81 1.04 0.16 -11.82
C GLU A 81 -0.45 -0.11 -11.91
N SER A 82 -1.18 0.79 -12.56
CA SER A 82 -2.60 0.61 -12.90
C SER A 82 -2.85 1.05 -14.33
N LYS A 83 -3.62 0.25 -15.06
CA LYS A 83 -3.97 0.51 -16.45
C LYS A 83 -5.45 0.20 -16.67
N LYS A 84 -6.17 1.18 -17.21
CA LYS A 84 -7.55 0.97 -17.65
C LYS A 84 -7.56 0.17 -18.95
N GLU A 85 -8.30 -0.93 -18.96
CA GLU A 85 -8.50 -1.81 -20.11
C GLU A 85 -10.01 -2.01 -20.32
N LYS A 86 -10.57 -1.30 -21.31
CA LYS A 86 -12.03 -1.26 -21.54
C LYS A 86 -12.79 -0.82 -20.27
N ASN A 87 -13.46 -1.77 -19.61
CA ASN A 87 -14.30 -1.55 -18.43
C ASN A 87 -13.65 -2.07 -17.14
N THR A 88 -12.38 -2.46 -17.18
CA THR A 88 -11.64 -2.93 -16.02
C THR A 88 -10.34 -2.15 -15.82
N TYR A 89 -9.76 -2.30 -14.63
CA TYR A 89 -8.47 -1.77 -14.25
C TYR A 89 -7.55 -2.93 -13.91
N SER A 90 -6.52 -3.15 -14.73
CA SER A 90 -5.44 -4.10 -14.43
C SER A 90 -4.43 -3.42 -13.52
N MET A 91 -4.04 -4.09 -12.45
CA MET A 91 -3.17 -3.54 -11.40
C MET A 91 -2.05 -4.49 -11.03
N SER A 92 -0.90 -3.92 -10.68
CA SER A 92 0.23 -4.63 -10.11
C SER A 92 0.83 -3.79 -8.98
N LEU A 93 0.72 -4.27 -7.75
CA LEU A 93 1.42 -3.72 -6.59
C LEU A 93 2.60 -4.64 -6.27
N THR A 94 3.80 -4.06 -6.16
CA THR A 94 4.96 -4.76 -5.59
C THR A 94 5.44 -3.99 -4.38
N VAL A 95 5.60 -4.67 -3.25
CA VAL A 95 6.13 -4.07 -2.01
C VAL A 95 7.38 -4.83 -1.60
N THR A 96 8.40 -4.07 -1.21
CA THR A 96 9.59 -4.58 -0.55
C THR A 96 9.54 -4.15 0.92
N ALA A 97 9.61 -5.10 1.84
CA ALA A 97 9.49 -4.87 3.26
C ALA A 97 10.55 -5.64 4.05
N LYS A 98 10.88 -5.15 5.25
CA LYS A 98 11.83 -5.78 6.17
C LYS A 98 11.09 -6.41 7.34
N ASN A 99 11.45 -7.63 7.72
CA ASN A 99 11.06 -8.21 9.00
C ASN A 99 11.71 -7.43 10.15
N ILE A 100 10.88 -6.80 10.98
CA ILE A 100 11.28 -6.01 12.15
C ILE A 100 10.83 -6.63 13.48
N SER A 101 10.18 -7.80 13.47
CA SER A 101 9.69 -8.50 14.66
C SER A 101 10.81 -8.95 15.64
N GLY A 102 12.07 -8.88 15.21
CA GLY A 102 13.23 -9.29 16.01
C GLY A 102 13.46 -10.81 16.09
N LYS A 103 12.62 -11.61 15.43
CA LYS A 103 12.64 -13.09 15.37
C LYS A 103 12.40 -13.61 13.95
N ASP A 104 12.64 -14.90 13.74
CA ASP A 104 12.20 -15.60 12.53
C ASP A 104 10.66 -15.70 12.52
N ILE A 105 10.06 -15.51 11.35
CA ILE A 105 8.63 -15.65 11.10
C ILE A 105 8.41 -16.99 10.38
N PRO A 106 7.65 -17.93 10.96
CA PRO A 106 7.39 -19.23 10.36
C PRO A 106 6.76 -19.15 8.97
N ALA A 107 6.92 -20.22 8.19
CA ALA A 107 6.22 -20.36 6.92
C ALA A 107 4.70 -20.34 7.15
N GLY A 108 3.98 -19.57 6.34
CA GLY A 108 2.54 -19.31 6.50
C GLY A 108 2.23 -18.03 7.26
N ASP A 109 3.05 -17.65 8.25
CA ASP A 109 2.74 -16.57 9.20
C ASP A 109 3.12 -15.16 8.70
N GLU A 110 3.99 -15.06 7.68
CA GLU A 110 4.37 -13.76 7.10
C GLU A 110 3.15 -13.08 6.53
N TYR A 111 2.59 -12.07 7.22
CA TYR A 111 1.36 -11.27 7.02
C TYR A 111 1.41 -9.98 6.15
N LEU A 112 2.14 -9.84 5.02
CA LEU A 112 2.09 -8.56 4.29
C LEU A 112 0.69 -8.28 3.71
N HIS A 113 0.03 -7.23 4.22
CA HIS A 113 -1.41 -7.01 4.05
C HIS A 113 -1.69 -5.70 3.33
N PRO A 114 -1.74 -5.70 1.99
CA PRO A 114 -2.23 -4.57 1.24
C PRO A 114 -3.76 -4.57 1.25
N LEU A 115 -4.32 -3.46 1.70
CA LEU A 115 -5.75 -3.19 1.67
C LEU A 115 -6.04 -2.13 0.60
N TYR A 116 -6.94 -2.46 -0.32
CA TYR A 116 -7.33 -1.58 -1.42
C TYR A 116 -8.68 -0.93 -1.11
N LEU A 117 -8.72 0.40 -1.06
CA LEU A 117 -9.95 1.15 -0.85
C LEU A 117 -10.51 1.63 -2.18
N TYR A 118 -11.79 1.36 -2.41
CA TYR A 118 -12.57 1.80 -3.56
C TYR A 118 -13.71 2.70 -3.09
N SER A 119 -14.39 3.36 -4.01
CA SER A 119 -15.63 4.10 -3.69
C SER A 119 -16.73 3.21 -3.11
N SER A 120 -16.74 1.93 -3.50
CA SER A 120 -17.76 0.95 -3.13
C SER A 120 -17.44 0.15 -1.85
N GLY A 121 -16.21 0.24 -1.33
CA GLY A 121 -15.78 -0.54 -0.17
C GLY A 121 -14.27 -0.78 -0.13
N ALA A 122 -13.83 -1.72 0.69
CA ALA A 122 -12.42 -2.11 0.80
C ALA A 122 -12.26 -3.62 0.60
N PHE A 123 -11.11 -4.02 0.05
CA PHE A 123 -10.78 -5.42 -0.15
C PHE A 123 -9.32 -5.69 0.24
N SER A 124 -9.09 -6.71 1.07
CA SER A 124 -7.78 -7.28 1.32
C SER A 124 -7.46 -8.40 0.33
N TYR A 125 -6.20 -8.83 0.28
CA TYR A 125 -5.76 -9.88 -0.63
C TYR A 125 -5.86 -11.26 0.01
N ASP A 126 -6.62 -12.14 -0.63
CA ASP A 126 -6.85 -13.51 -0.20
C ASP A 126 -5.62 -14.42 -0.44
N ARG A 127 -5.11 -15.06 0.61
CA ARG A 127 -3.87 -15.84 0.55
C ARG A 127 -4.10 -17.26 0.10
N LYS A 128 -3.90 -17.50 -1.19
CA LYS A 128 -4.02 -18.85 -1.77
C LYS A 128 -2.78 -19.75 -1.61
N LYS A 129 -1.73 -19.31 -0.91
CA LYS A 129 -0.53 -20.14 -0.63
C LYS A 129 0.22 -19.69 0.62
N ALA A 130 0.66 -20.63 1.45
CA ALA A 130 1.56 -20.35 2.57
C ALA A 130 2.85 -19.71 2.05
N ASN A 131 3.15 -18.50 2.54
CA ASN A 131 4.39 -17.82 2.23
C ASN A 131 5.57 -18.58 2.86
N PRO A 132 6.77 -18.53 2.26
CA PRO A 132 7.97 -19.08 2.88
C PRO A 132 8.23 -18.46 4.25
N GLU A 133 8.99 -19.18 5.07
CA GLU A 133 9.58 -18.62 6.29
C GLU A 133 10.36 -17.34 5.95
N VAL A 134 10.31 -16.36 6.87
CA VAL A 134 11.08 -15.12 6.76
C VAL A 134 12.01 -14.99 7.95
N LYS A 135 13.30 -14.96 7.68
CA LYS A 135 14.33 -14.84 8.71
C LYS A 135 14.31 -13.48 9.39
N LYS A 136 14.83 -13.44 10.61
CA LYS A 136 15.06 -12.18 11.32
C LYS A 136 15.81 -11.19 10.43
N ASP A 137 15.34 -9.95 10.41
CA ASP A 137 15.91 -8.84 9.63
C ASP A 137 15.89 -9.03 8.10
N GLU A 138 15.30 -10.12 7.60
CA GLU A 138 15.22 -10.39 6.17
C GLU A 138 14.37 -9.35 5.44
N VAL A 139 14.80 -9.01 4.22
CA VAL A 139 14.05 -8.16 3.30
C VAL A 139 13.38 -9.04 2.26
N ILE A 140 12.06 -8.95 2.19
CA ILE A 140 11.23 -9.71 1.26
C ILE A 140 10.58 -8.76 0.24
N THR A 141 10.26 -9.32 -0.92
CA THR A 141 9.46 -8.65 -1.95
C THR A 141 8.24 -9.51 -2.27
N ARG A 142 7.07 -8.87 -2.36
CA ARG A 142 5.80 -9.50 -2.72
C ARG A 142 5.12 -8.69 -3.82
N THR A 143 4.44 -9.39 -4.71
CA THR A 143 3.70 -8.78 -5.82
C THR A 143 2.27 -9.31 -5.85
N TRP A 144 1.33 -8.39 -5.92
CA TRP A 144 -0.11 -8.65 -6.02
C TRP A 144 -0.61 -8.09 -7.35
N LYS A 145 -1.31 -8.92 -8.12
CA LYS A 145 -1.90 -8.54 -9.40
C LYS A 145 -3.40 -8.71 -9.33
N ARG A 146 -4.16 -7.73 -9.83
CA ARG A 146 -5.62 -7.72 -9.77
C ARG A 146 -6.23 -7.12 -11.04
N THR A 147 -7.47 -7.49 -11.30
CA THR A 147 -8.32 -6.87 -12.32
C THR A 147 -9.61 -6.45 -11.65
N GLU A 148 -9.87 -5.15 -11.59
CA GLU A 148 -11.00 -4.57 -10.87
C GLU A 148 -11.97 -3.86 -11.81
N LEU A 149 -13.23 -3.72 -11.40
CA LEU A 149 -14.23 -2.94 -12.13
C LEU A 149 -14.12 -1.43 -11.85
N GLU A 150 -13.53 -1.07 -10.72
CA GLU A 150 -13.39 0.31 -10.25
C GLU A 150 -11.91 0.69 -10.09
N SER A 151 -11.62 2.00 -10.19
CA SER A 151 -10.33 2.53 -9.74
C SER A 151 -10.32 2.64 -8.22
N PHE A 152 -9.26 2.15 -7.59
CA PHE A 152 -9.02 2.36 -6.16
C PHE A 152 -8.72 3.85 -5.88
N GLN A 153 -8.98 4.27 -4.65
CA GLN A 153 -8.69 5.62 -4.14
C GLN A 153 -7.36 5.62 -3.38
N TYR A 154 -7.14 4.61 -2.54
CA TYR A 154 -5.95 4.49 -1.69
C TYR A 154 -5.56 3.02 -1.50
N ILE A 155 -4.28 2.79 -1.23
CA ILE A 155 -3.77 1.50 -0.78
C ILE A 155 -3.21 1.73 0.62
N LEU A 156 -3.74 1.00 1.60
CA LEU A 156 -3.18 0.92 2.92
C LEU A 156 -2.33 -0.33 3.02
N PHE A 157 -1.29 -0.26 3.84
CA PHE A 157 -0.37 -1.38 4.00
C PHE A 157 -0.12 -1.62 5.47
N GLU A 158 -0.47 -2.81 5.93
CA GLU A 158 -0.20 -3.26 7.29
C GLU A 158 0.86 -4.35 7.25
N GLY A 159 1.88 -4.19 8.07
CA GLY A 159 3.00 -5.13 8.17
C GLY A 159 2.83 -6.05 9.36
N ILE A 160 1.92 -7.01 9.26
CA ILE A 160 1.54 -7.87 10.39
C ILE A 160 2.11 -9.30 10.24
N THR A 161 1.93 -10.15 11.24
CA THR A 161 1.95 -11.62 11.09
C THR A 161 0.60 -12.17 11.49
N GLY A 162 0.18 -13.28 10.89
CA GLY A 162 -1.13 -13.83 11.16
C GLY A 162 -1.58 -14.93 10.20
N GLU A 163 -2.68 -15.57 10.59
CA GLU A 163 -3.46 -16.44 9.71
C GLU A 163 -4.64 -15.67 9.14
N ASP A 164 -4.82 -15.75 7.83
CA ASP A 164 -6.01 -15.21 7.18
C ASP A 164 -7.16 -16.21 7.29
N TYR A 165 -8.27 -15.79 7.91
CA TYR A 165 -9.49 -16.57 7.96
C TYR A 165 -10.55 -15.98 7.03
N THR A 166 -10.19 -15.24 5.97
CA THR A 166 -11.14 -14.87 4.92
C THR A 166 -11.93 -16.10 4.49
N ILE A 167 -13.19 -16.12 4.91
CA ILE A 167 -14.13 -17.17 4.57
C ILE A 167 -14.40 -16.98 3.08
N ASP A 168 -14.08 -17.99 2.27
CA ASP A 168 -14.63 -18.12 0.92
C ASP A 168 -16.16 -18.09 1.08
N LEU A 169 -16.76 -16.91 0.87
CA LEU A 169 -18.20 -16.83 0.72
C LEU A 169 -18.52 -17.41 -0.67
N PRO A 170 -19.44 -18.39 -0.75
CA PRO A 170 -19.80 -19.06 -1.99
C PRO A 170 -20.39 -18.12 -3.04
#